data_AF-A0A2E5VC59-F1
#
_entry.id   AF-A0A2E5VC59-F1
#
_cell.length_a   1.000
_cell.length_b   1.000
_cell.length_c   1.000
_cell.angle_alpha   90.00
_cell.angle_beta   90.00
_cell.angle_gamma   90.00
#
_symmetry.space_group_name_H-M   'P 1'
#
loop_
_entity.id
_entity.type
_entity.pdbx_description
1 polymer ?
#
loop_
_entity_poly.entity_id
_entity_poly.type
_entity_poly.pdbx_seq_one_letter_code
_entity_poly.pdbx_strand_id
1 'polypeptide(L)'
;MLGRSDGIEFCSLIKKARKTNKFIRIKHCFSGYVGVVDLKDFDIYRDFPDNFKRDKNGWIRVRRFDIKRLSPLPERERIGAIDVSVDLHNPCCLDHALSELEEEFLRISKQIYKQECEICSYFYEGLEIDSEDSEKIEVYISTGT
;
A
#
# COMPACT_ATOMS: atom_id res chain seq x y z
N MET A 1 -6.66 20.77 17.46
CA MET A 1 -7.85 19.89 17.42
C MET A 1 -7.57 18.85 16.34
N LEU A 2 -7.43 17.57 16.66
CA LEU A 2 -7.15 16.52 15.67
C LEU A 2 -8.08 15.32 15.96
N GLY A 3 -9.32 15.44 15.48
CA GLY A 3 -10.29 14.34 15.48
C GLY A 3 -10.19 13.58 14.17
N ARG A 4 -9.43 12.49 14.15
CA ARG A 4 -9.30 11.59 13.00
C ARG A 4 -10.62 10.88 12.70
N SER A 5 -11.26 11.31 11.63
CA SER A 5 -12.43 10.71 10.98
C SER A 5 -12.04 9.88 9.75
N ASP A 6 -10.77 9.57 9.57
CA ASP A 6 -10.18 9.00 8.34
C ASP A 6 -10.92 7.72 7.85
N GLY A 7 -11.31 6.83 8.77
CA GLY A 7 -12.13 5.65 8.42
C GLY A 7 -13.57 5.97 8.02
N ILE A 8 -14.14 7.07 8.53
CA ILE A 8 -15.48 7.57 8.16
C ILE A 8 -15.46 8.11 6.73
N GLU A 9 -14.34 8.70 6.27
CA GLU A 9 -14.23 9.26 4.92
C GLU A 9 -14.19 8.18 3.85
N PHE A 10 -13.36 7.14 4.01
CA PHE A 10 -13.36 6.01 3.06
C PHE A 10 -14.70 5.27 3.04
N CYS A 11 -15.33 5.05 4.21
CA CYS A 11 -16.68 4.48 4.25
C CYS A 11 -17.72 5.35 3.54
N SER A 12 -17.59 6.68 3.58
CA SER A 12 -18.48 7.61 2.87
C SER A 12 -18.29 7.52 1.36
N LEU A 13 -17.04 7.37 0.90
CA LEU A 13 -16.71 7.11 -0.50
C LEU A 13 -17.34 5.79 -0.98
N ILE A 14 -17.22 4.70 -0.21
CA ILE A 14 -17.87 3.41 -0.52
C ILE A 14 -19.38 3.57 -0.65
N LYS A 15 -20.02 4.27 0.29
CA LYS A 15 -21.47 4.51 0.27
C LYS A 15 -21.88 5.29 -0.98
N LYS A 16 -21.12 6.32 -1.34
CA LYS A 16 -21.33 7.12 -2.55
C LYS A 16 -21.24 6.23 -3.80
N ALA A 17 -20.13 5.49 -3.95
CA ALA A 17 -19.87 4.61 -5.08
C ALA A 17 -21.01 3.58 -5.28
N ARG A 18 -21.43 2.91 -4.21
CA ARG A 18 -22.56 1.96 -4.24
C ARG A 18 -23.88 2.63 -4.63
N LYS A 19 -24.18 3.81 -4.09
CA LYS A 19 -25.41 4.55 -4.40
C LYS A 19 -25.45 4.98 -5.87
N THR A 20 -24.31 5.30 -6.46
CA THR A 20 -24.20 5.74 -7.85
C THR A 20 -23.86 4.61 -8.82
N ASN A 21 -23.79 3.36 -8.35
CA ASN A 21 -23.37 2.20 -9.14
C ASN A 21 -22.02 2.41 -9.88
N LYS A 22 -21.04 2.98 -9.17
CA LYS A 22 -19.68 3.24 -9.66
C LYS A 22 -18.67 2.37 -8.92
N PHE A 23 -17.57 2.01 -9.58
CA PHE A 23 -16.42 1.43 -8.90
C PHE A 23 -15.47 2.53 -8.40
N ILE A 24 -14.58 2.21 -7.47
CA ILE A 24 -13.56 3.14 -6.98
C ILE A 24 -12.21 2.73 -7.57
N ARG A 25 -11.54 3.63 -8.27
CA ARG A 25 -10.12 3.44 -8.60
C ARG A 25 -9.28 4.19 -7.58
N ILE A 26 -8.50 3.45 -6.80
CA ILE A 26 -7.57 4.04 -5.83
C ILE A 26 -6.19 4.11 -6.47
N LYS A 27 -5.47 5.20 -6.23
CA LYS A 27 -4.12 5.45 -6.76
C LYS A 27 -3.16 5.80 -5.63
N HIS A 28 -1.93 5.33 -5.73
CA HIS A 28 -0.85 5.73 -4.84
C HIS A 28 0.52 5.59 -5.50
N CYS A 29 1.49 6.37 -5.04
CA CYS A 29 2.87 6.30 -5.49
C CYS A 29 3.73 5.65 -4.39
N PHE A 30 4.10 4.38 -4.58
CA PHE A 30 4.93 3.65 -3.63
C PHE A 30 6.40 3.76 -3.98
N SER A 31 7.25 3.77 -2.95
CA SER A 31 8.68 3.51 -3.10
C SER A 31 9.07 2.27 -2.31
N GLY A 32 10.24 1.71 -2.62
CA GLY A 32 10.69 0.50 -1.97
C GLY A 32 12.18 0.26 -2.09
N TYR A 33 12.56 -0.97 -1.76
CA TYR A 33 13.92 -1.47 -1.85
C TYR A 33 13.95 -2.82 -2.53
N VAL A 34 15.01 -3.09 -3.25
CA VAL A 34 15.36 -4.43 -3.71
C VAL A 34 16.65 -4.89 -3.04
N GLY A 35 16.80 -6.20 -2.81
CA GLY A 35 18.06 -6.76 -2.35
C GLY A 35 19.12 -6.69 -3.46
N VAL A 36 20.36 -6.35 -3.11
CA VAL A 36 21.53 -6.34 -4.00
C VAL A 36 22.19 -7.73 -4.06
N VAL A 37 21.47 -8.79 -3.70
CA VAL A 37 22.05 -10.12 -3.59
C VAL A 37 22.10 -10.75 -4.99
N ASP A 38 23.31 -11.03 -5.48
CA ASP A 38 23.55 -11.92 -6.62
C ASP A 38 22.88 -13.28 -6.30
N LEU A 39 21.68 -13.50 -6.86
CA LEU A 39 20.80 -14.62 -6.54
C LEU A 39 21.39 -15.93 -7.09
N LYS A 40 22.29 -16.54 -6.32
CA LYS A 40 22.55 -17.99 -6.44
C LYS A 40 22.04 -18.82 -5.28
N ASP A 41 21.80 -18.24 -4.11
CA ASP A 41 21.31 -19.02 -2.99
C ASP A 41 20.37 -18.17 -2.13
N PHE A 42 19.16 -18.71 -1.94
CA PHE A 42 18.35 -18.71 -0.71
C PHE A 42 16.86 -18.42 -0.92
N ASP A 43 16.08 -19.50 -0.79
CA ASP A 43 14.65 -19.56 -0.52
C ASP A 43 14.31 -18.84 0.80
N ILE A 44 13.90 -17.57 0.79
CA ILE A 44 13.41 -16.93 2.02
C ILE A 44 12.34 -15.87 1.79
N TYR A 45 11.17 -16.18 1.20
CA TYR A 45 10.00 -15.31 1.42
C TYR A 45 8.68 -16.10 1.38
N ARG A 46 8.23 -16.59 2.53
CA ARG A 46 6.81 -16.88 2.79
C ARG A 46 6.43 -16.52 4.23
N ASP A 47 5.20 -16.05 4.35
CA ASP A 47 4.38 -15.77 5.53
C ASP A 47 4.38 -14.31 6.04
N PHE A 48 3.28 -13.59 5.76
CA PHE A 48 2.95 -12.28 6.33
C PHE A 48 1.66 -12.36 7.15
N PRO A 49 1.70 -12.19 8.48
CA PRO A 49 0.50 -11.82 9.24
C PRO A 49 0.45 -10.29 9.43
N ASP A 50 -0.66 -9.68 8.99
CA ASP A 50 -0.98 -8.26 9.20
C ASP A 50 -1.12 -7.93 10.69
N ASN A 51 -0.53 -6.82 11.14
CA ASN A 51 -0.91 -6.17 12.41
C ASN A 51 -0.64 -4.64 12.36
N PHE A 52 -1.70 -3.83 12.28
CA PHE A 52 -1.61 -2.38 12.50
C PHE A 52 -1.23 -2.07 13.95
N LYS A 53 -0.40 -1.05 14.17
CA LYS A 53 -0.12 -0.47 15.50
C LYS A 53 -0.47 1.01 15.50
N ARG A 54 -1.05 1.51 16.58
CA ARG A 54 -1.35 2.92 16.74
C ARG A 54 -0.25 3.61 17.54
N ASP A 55 0.24 4.74 17.07
CA ASP A 55 1.18 5.60 17.79
C ASP A 55 0.63 7.02 17.97
N LYS A 56 1.46 7.94 18.49
CA LYS A 56 1.11 9.35 18.71
C LYS A 56 0.84 10.12 17.41
N ASN A 57 1.31 9.62 16.27
CA ASN A 57 1.22 10.24 14.97
C ASN A 57 0.19 9.58 14.06
N GLY A 58 -0.29 8.36 14.31
CA GLY A 58 -1.10 7.63 13.31
C GLY A 58 -1.45 6.19 13.64
N TRP A 59 -2.23 5.60 12.71
CA TRP A 59 -2.18 4.16 12.49
C TRP A 59 -0.95 3.89 11.63
N ILE A 60 -0.03 3.09 12.15
CA ILE A 60 1.15 2.59 11.46
C ILE A 60 0.83 1.16 11.05
N ARG A 61 0.91 0.86 9.76
CA ARG A 61 0.89 -0.53 9.31
C ARG A 61 2.24 -1.15 9.62
N VAL A 62 2.27 -2.16 10.49
CA VAL A 62 3.51 -2.86 10.85
C VAL A 62 3.49 -4.22 10.20
N ARG A 63 4.20 -4.38 9.07
CA ARG A 63 4.56 -5.72 8.60
C ARG A 63 5.67 -6.23 9.51
N ARG A 64 5.35 -7.20 10.36
CA ARG A 64 6.31 -7.82 11.28
C ARG A 64 7.24 -8.70 10.46
N PHE A 65 8.26 -8.08 9.85
CA PHE A 65 9.43 -8.81 9.41
C PHE A 65 10.15 -9.30 10.68
N ASP A 66 9.91 -10.55 11.09
CA ASP A 66 10.86 -11.24 11.98
C ASP A 66 12.12 -11.54 11.18
N ILE A 67 12.87 -10.48 10.84
CA ILE A 67 14.29 -10.61 10.55
C ILE A 67 14.89 -11.03 11.88
N LYS A 68 14.97 -12.35 12.11
CA LYS A 68 15.99 -12.87 13.02
C LYS A 68 17.30 -12.27 12.55
N ARG A 69 17.78 -11.30 13.34
CA ARG A 69 19.04 -10.58 13.20
C ARG A 69 20.12 -11.47 12.61
N LEU A 70 20.32 -11.40 11.31
CA LEU A 70 21.51 -11.87 10.64
C LEU A 70 22.16 -10.61 10.08
N SER A 71 23.15 -10.12 10.82
CA SER A 71 24.09 -9.15 10.29
C SER A 71 25.10 -9.88 9.41
N PRO A 72 25.53 -9.31 8.27
CA PRO A 72 25.09 -8.01 7.76
C PRO A 72 23.72 -8.11 7.08
N LEU A 73 22.90 -7.07 7.25
CA LEU A 73 21.70 -6.90 6.43
C LEU A 73 22.15 -6.93 4.96
N PRO A 74 21.44 -7.66 4.07
CA PRO A 74 21.78 -7.62 2.66
C PRO A 74 21.81 -6.16 2.20
N GLU A 75 22.80 -5.78 1.39
CA GLU A 75 22.79 -4.47 0.73
C GLU A 75 21.44 -4.31 0.01
N ARG A 76 20.83 -3.15 0.16
CA ARG A 76 19.54 -2.82 -0.44
C ARG A 76 19.71 -1.60 -1.32
N GLU A 77 19.14 -1.65 -2.51
CA GLU A 77 19.07 -0.52 -3.41
C GLU A 77 17.66 0.06 -3.38
N ARG A 78 17.56 1.39 -3.22
CA ARG A 78 16.28 2.09 -3.26
C ARG A 78 15.79 2.11 -4.71
N ILE A 79 14.56 1.64 -4.92
CA ILE A 79 13.92 1.72 -6.23
C ILE A 79 13.17 3.04 -6.41
N GLY A 80 13.02 3.45 -7.67
CA GLY A 80 12.21 4.60 -8.04
C GLY A 80 10.78 4.46 -7.54
N ALA A 81 10.11 5.59 -7.33
CA ALA A 81 8.69 5.57 -6.98
C ALA A 81 7.87 5.06 -8.16
N ILE A 82 6.88 4.21 -7.90
CA ILE A 82 6.02 3.58 -8.88
C ILE A 82 4.58 3.99 -8.58
N ASP A 83 3.93 4.57 -9.57
CA ASP A 83 2.50 4.85 -9.53
C ASP A 83 1.72 3.55 -9.72
N VAL A 84 0.81 3.29 -8.77
CA VAL A 84 0.00 2.09 -8.71
C VAL A 84 -1.47 2.49 -8.63
N SER A 85 -2.31 1.77 -9.37
CA SER A 85 -3.75 1.93 -9.33
C SER A 85 -4.46 0.59 -9.32
N VAL A 86 -5.49 0.44 -8.49
CA VAL A 86 -6.35 -0.76 -8.48
C VAL A 86 -7.84 -0.36 -8.54
N ASP A 87 -8.62 -1.20 -9.22
CA ASP A 87 -10.06 -1.02 -9.42
C ASP A 87 -10.86 -1.83 -8.42
N LEU A 88 -11.45 -1.14 -7.46
CA LEU A 88 -12.31 -1.72 -6.44
C LEU A 88 -13.76 -1.74 -6.92
N HIS A 89 -14.17 -2.85 -7.54
CA HIS A 89 -15.56 -3.06 -7.93
C HIS A 89 -16.49 -3.33 -6.74
N ASN A 90 -15.95 -3.96 -5.68
CA ASN A 90 -16.68 -4.26 -4.45
C ASN A 90 -15.91 -3.76 -3.22
N PRO A 91 -15.73 -2.43 -3.08
CA PRO A 91 -14.90 -1.89 -2.02
C PRO A 91 -15.55 -2.17 -0.65
N CYS A 92 -14.73 -2.62 0.30
CA CYS A 92 -15.20 -3.06 1.62
C CYS A 92 -14.65 -2.19 2.78
N CYS A 93 -13.34 -2.02 2.89
CA CYS A 93 -12.69 -1.17 3.88
C CYS A 93 -11.36 -0.60 3.33
N LEU A 94 -10.84 0.42 4.00
CA LEU A 94 -9.57 1.06 3.64
C LEU A 94 -8.40 0.07 3.71
N ASP A 95 -8.39 -0.84 4.68
CA ASP A 95 -7.28 -1.78 4.85
C ASP A 95 -7.15 -2.77 3.69
N HIS A 96 -8.26 -3.29 3.17
CA HIS A 96 -8.25 -4.14 1.98
C HIS A 96 -7.83 -3.34 0.74
N ALA A 97 -8.33 -2.10 0.60
CA ALA A 97 -7.93 -1.20 -0.48
C ALA A 97 -6.40 -0.96 -0.48
N LEU A 98 -5.82 -0.65 0.69
CA LEU A 98 -4.38 -0.47 0.83
C LEU A 98 -3.61 -1.78 0.59
N SER A 99 -4.14 -2.92 1.00
CA SER A 99 -3.53 -4.23 0.75
C SER A 99 -3.47 -4.56 -0.73
N GLU A 100 -4.55 -4.33 -1.48
CA GLU A 100 -4.56 -4.52 -2.94
C GLU A 100 -3.56 -3.60 -3.65
N LEU A 101 -3.45 -2.34 -3.20
CA LEU A 101 -2.44 -1.39 -3.69
C LEU A 101 -1.01 -1.88 -3.43
N GLU A 102 -0.72 -2.35 -2.22
CA GLU A 102 0.60 -2.90 -1.87
C GLU A 102 0.93 -4.17 -2.66
N GLU A 103 -0.03 -5.08 -2.82
CA GLU A 103 0.14 -6.30 -3.61
C GLU A 103 0.41 -5.98 -5.08
N GLU A 104 -0.30 -5.00 -5.63
CA GLU A 104 -0.09 -4.56 -7.01
C GLU A 104 1.29 -3.89 -7.19
N PHE A 105 1.73 -3.08 -6.23
CA PHE A 105 3.09 -2.54 -6.22
C PHE A 105 4.13 -3.67 -6.23
N LEU A 106 3.99 -4.67 -5.36
CA LEU A 106 4.92 -5.80 -5.30
C LEU A 106 4.92 -6.60 -6.60
N ARG A 107 3.74 -6.80 -7.21
CA ARG A 107 3.60 -7.47 -8.50
C ARG A 107 4.32 -6.71 -9.62
N ILE A 108 4.09 -5.40 -9.73
CA ILE A 108 4.75 -4.54 -10.73
C ILE A 108 6.27 -4.54 -10.50
N SER A 109 6.70 -4.34 -9.26
CA SER A 109 8.12 -4.26 -8.91
C SER A 109 8.83 -5.59 -9.20
N LYS A 110 8.22 -6.74 -8.88
CA LYS A 110 8.76 -8.06 -9.25
C LYS A 110 8.89 -8.25 -10.76
N GLN A 111 7.97 -7.70 -11.55
CA GLN A 111 8.06 -7.75 -13.01
C GLN A 111 9.19 -6.87 -13.56
N ILE A 112 9.44 -5.70 -12.96
CA ILE A 112 10.49 -4.76 -13.37
C ILE A 112 11.87 -5.28 -12.96
N TYR A 113 12.04 -5.59 -11.68
CA TYR A 113 13.34 -5.91 -11.08
C TYR A 113 13.68 -7.41 -11.09
N LYS A 114 12.74 -8.27 -11.51
CA LYS A 114 12.89 -9.74 -11.55
C LYS A 114 13.22 -10.38 -10.19
N GLN A 115 12.92 -9.69 -9.10
CA GLN A 115 13.11 -10.15 -7.73
C GLN A 115 12.08 -9.56 -6.77
N GLU A 116 12.01 -10.11 -5.56
CA GLU A 116 11.14 -9.59 -4.51
C GLU A 116 11.56 -8.16 -4.09
N CYS A 117 10.55 -7.35 -3.76
CA CYS A 117 10.73 -5.96 -3.36
C CYS A 117 10.15 -5.73 -1.97
N GLU A 118 10.76 -4.83 -1.21
CA GLU A 118 10.24 -4.36 0.07
C GLU A 118 9.61 -2.99 -0.10
N ILE A 119 8.40 -2.80 0.41
CA ILE A 119 7.73 -1.49 0.42
C ILE A 119 8.33 -0.63 1.54
N CYS A 120 8.62 0.64 1.24
CA CYS A 120 8.97 1.62 2.26
C CYS A 120 7.85 1.75 3.29
N SER A 121 8.20 1.87 4.57
CA SER A 121 7.20 2.22 5.58
C SER A 121 6.55 3.56 5.24
N TYR A 122 5.24 3.63 5.38
CA TYR A 122 4.44 4.83 5.15
C TYR A 122 3.33 4.91 6.19
N PHE A 123 2.79 6.10 6.41
CA PHE A 123 1.58 6.29 7.18
C PHE A 123 0.51 6.99 6.34
N TYR A 124 -0.73 6.55 6.51
CA TYR A 124 -1.87 7.13 5.81
C TYR A 124 -2.19 8.52 6.37
N GLU A 125 -2.30 9.52 5.49
CA GLU A 125 -2.66 10.89 5.85
C GLU A 125 -4.08 11.25 5.42
N GLY A 126 -4.56 10.70 4.31
CA GLY A 126 -5.88 11.01 3.78
C GLY A 126 -6.10 10.46 2.38
N LEU A 127 -7.26 10.80 1.82
CA LEU A 127 -7.58 10.54 0.42
C LEU A 127 -8.17 11.79 -0.22
N GLU A 128 -7.93 11.95 -1.51
CA GLU A 128 -8.47 13.04 -2.31
C GLU A 128 -9.18 12.47 -3.54
N ILE A 129 -10.31 13.05 -3.93
CA ILE A 129 -10.97 12.69 -5.19
C ILE A 129 -10.24 13.41 -6.31
N ASP A 130 -9.64 12.63 -7.21
CA ASP A 130 -8.94 13.16 -8.37
C ASP A 130 -9.90 13.39 -9.54
N SER A 131 -10.81 12.44 -9.80
CA SER A 131 -11.80 12.56 -10.86
C SER A 131 -13.06 11.73 -10.56
N GLU A 132 -14.16 12.04 -11.25
CA GLU A 132 -15.37 11.24 -11.20
C GLU A 132 -16.07 11.30 -12.57
N ASP A 133 -16.40 10.12 -13.13
CA ASP A 133 -17.16 9.98 -14.36
C ASP A 133 -18.40 9.10 -14.14
N SER A 134 -19.07 8.65 -15.22
CA SER A 134 -20.28 7.81 -15.12
C SER A 134 -20.03 6.41 -14.56
N GLU A 135 -18.81 5.89 -14.66
CA GLU A 135 -18.45 4.52 -14.31
C GLU A 135 -17.65 4.44 -13.01
N LYS A 136 -16.80 5.43 -12.73
CA LYS A 136 -15.84 5.38 -11.62
C LYS A 136 -15.70 6.68 -10.84
N ILE A 137 -15.17 6.52 -9.63
CA ILE A 137 -14.62 7.59 -8.81
C ILE A 137 -13.13 7.30 -8.64
N GLU A 138 -12.26 8.18 -9.15
CA GLU A 138 -10.82 8.07 -9.00
C GLU A 138 -10.37 8.84 -7.77
N VAL A 139 -9.59 8.18 -6.91
CA VAL A 139 -9.06 8.80 -5.70
C VAL A 139 -7.56 8.56 -5.59
N TYR A 140 -6.87 9.54 -5.02
CA TYR A 140 -5.46 9.45 -4.67
C TYR A 140 -5.31 9.29 -3.16
N ILE A 141 -4.46 8.35 -2.74
CA ILE A 141 -4.12 8.13 -1.34
C ILE A 141 -2.90 8.98 -1.00
N SER A 142 -3.06 9.90 -0.04
CA SER A 142 -1.98 10.70 0.50
C SER A 142 -1.31 9.95 1.65
N THR A 143 0.01 9.80 1.57
CA THR A 143 0.82 9.15 2.61
C THR A 143 2.03 10.00 2.96
N GLY A 144 2.43 9.93 4.21
CA GLY A 144 3.70 10.46 4.69
C GLY A 144 4.74 9.35 4.86
N THR A 145 6.02 9.76 4.92
CA THR A 145 7.20 8.90 5.06
C THR A 145 8.12 9.40 6.17
#